data_AF-A0A9P4K5T2-F1
#
_entry.id   AF-A0A9P4K5T2-F1
#
_cell.length_a   1.000
_cell.length_b   1.000
_cell.length_c   1.000
_cell.angle_alpha   90.00
_cell.angle_beta   90.00
_cell.angle_gamma   90.00
#
_symmetry.space_group_name_H-M   'P 1'
#
loop_
_entity.id
_entity.type
_entity.pdbx_description
1 polymer ?
#
loop_
_entity_poly.entity_id
_entity_poly.type
_entity_poly.pdbx_seq_one_letter_code
_entity_poly.pdbx_strand_id
1 'polypeptide(L)'
;MEYPVYAEDGWRGRKAVWIKHSDKDTDAYHVDFRGSADMIVRRGGMQGPIVGKIDFHNFSNYVEIHFENNERVEMRRDGLFSRTQIVDLPAAPGPTRFAWKSTLSHGSKFGGNLKLEDSNGQVLALFAHSCGMRKDGTLTIVVFRLQQSFLDQVIVSFMAVEEKQRRQAISVAAGGASC
;
A
#
# COMPACT_ATOMS: atom_id res chain seq x y z
N MET A 1 11.39 7.31 -8.80
CA MET A 1 11.15 6.13 -9.67
C MET A 1 9.66 5.87 -9.72
N GLU A 2 9.09 5.60 -10.89
CA GLU A 2 7.64 5.39 -11.07
C GLU A 2 7.31 3.92 -11.25
N TYR A 3 6.25 3.49 -10.58
CA TYR A 3 5.72 2.13 -10.63
C TYR A 3 4.24 2.18 -11.01
N PRO A 4 3.89 1.94 -12.28
CA PRO A 4 2.50 1.81 -12.69
C PRO A 4 1.83 0.64 -11.98
N VAL A 5 0.63 0.88 -11.46
CA VAL A 5 -0.18 -0.13 -10.75
C VAL A 5 -1.34 -0.54 -11.65
N TYR A 6 -1.53 -1.84 -11.78
CA TYR A 6 -2.59 -2.49 -12.56
C TYR A 6 -3.26 -3.52 -11.69
N ALA A 7 -4.55 -3.72 -11.87
CA ALA A 7 -5.22 -4.78 -11.17
C ALA A 7 -6.29 -5.48 -11.98
N GLU A 8 -6.45 -6.74 -11.64
CA GLU A 8 -7.43 -7.61 -12.25
C GLU A 8 -8.82 -7.07 -11.93
N ASP A 9 -9.60 -6.79 -12.97
CA ASP A 9 -10.97 -6.28 -12.89
C ASP A 9 -11.12 -4.93 -12.12
N GLY A 10 -10.06 -4.12 -12.06
CA GLY A 10 -10.04 -2.80 -11.41
C GLY A 10 -10.06 -2.85 -9.87
N TRP A 11 -10.16 -1.70 -9.17
CA TRP A 11 -10.07 -1.61 -7.68
C TRP A 11 -11.15 -2.36 -6.88
N ARG A 12 -12.23 -2.85 -7.49
CA ARG A 12 -13.41 -3.34 -6.76
C ARG A 12 -13.58 -4.87 -6.69
N GLY A 13 -12.86 -5.65 -7.51
CA GLY A 13 -13.07 -7.11 -7.64
C GLY A 13 -11.82 -7.99 -7.60
N ARG A 14 -10.69 -7.46 -7.11
CA ARG A 14 -9.34 -7.98 -7.40
C ARG A 14 -9.09 -9.39 -6.88
N LYS A 15 -8.58 -10.22 -7.78
CA LYS A 15 -7.86 -11.46 -7.44
C LYS A 15 -6.36 -11.21 -7.38
N ALA A 16 -5.86 -10.27 -8.19
CA ALA A 16 -4.45 -9.90 -8.22
C ALA A 16 -4.20 -8.42 -8.57
N VAL A 17 -3.03 -7.91 -8.17
CA VAL A 17 -2.48 -6.60 -8.56
C VAL A 17 -1.06 -6.78 -9.07
N TRP A 18 -0.72 -6.08 -10.16
CA TRP A 18 0.62 -5.99 -10.70
C TRP A 18 1.15 -4.58 -10.53
N ILE A 19 2.31 -4.47 -9.91
CA ILE A 19 3.08 -3.23 -9.83
C ILE A 19 4.24 -3.42 -10.79
N LYS A 20 4.32 -2.61 -11.83
CA LYS A 20 5.29 -2.78 -12.90
C LYS A 20 6.44 -1.79 -12.80
N HIS A 21 7.55 -2.12 -13.45
CA HIS A 21 8.59 -1.13 -13.74
C HIS A 21 8.07 -0.09 -14.74
N SER A 22 8.84 0.97 -14.95
CA SER A 22 8.49 2.07 -15.87
C SER A 22 8.30 1.62 -17.32
N ASP A 23 8.87 0.47 -17.69
CA ASP A 23 8.71 -0.16 -19.01
C ASP A 23 7.30 -0.76 -19.23
N LYS A 24 6.50 -0.96 -18.16
CA LYS A 24 5.14 -1.53 -18.16
C LYS A 24 5.04 -2.99 -18.61
N ASP A 25 6.15 -3.60 -18.98
CA ASP A 25 6.21 -5.00 -19.40
C ASP A 25 6.74 -5.87 -18.26
N THR A 26 7.68 -5.35 -17.49
CA THR A 26 8.32 -6.08 -16.39
C THR A 26 7.56 -5.88 -15.09
N ASP A 27 7.12 -6.97 -14.47
CA ASP A 27 6.53 -6.95 -13.14
C ASP A 27 7.61 -6.65 -12.09
N ALA A 28 7.45 -5.56 -11.35
CA ALA A 28 8.28 -5.24 -10.19
C ALA A 28 7.77 -5.97 -8.94
N TYR A 29 6.45 -6.06 -8.80
CA TYR A 29 5.78 -6.83 -7.74
C TYR A 29 4.45 -7.40 -8.23
N HIS A 30 4.08 -8.52 -7.62
CA HIS A 30 2.79 -9.15 -7.80
C HIS A 30 2.12 -9.32 -6.44
N VAL A 31 0.84 -8.98 -6.36
CA VAL A 31 0.04 -9.08 -5.13
C VAL A 31 -1.10 -10.02 -5.39
N ASP A 32 -1.21 -11.04 -4.55
CA ASP A 32 -2.27 -12.04 -4.58
C ASP A 32 -3.17 -11.86 -3.35
N PHE A 33 -4.49 -11.94 -3.56
CA PHE A 33 -5.51 -11.88 -2.51
C PHE A 33 -6.02 -13.26 -2.11
N ARG A 34 -5.38 -14.33 -2.60
CA ARG A 34 -5.72 -15.73 -2.35
C ARG A 34 -4.53 -16.40 -1.66
N GLY A 35 -4.74 -17.00 -0.49
CA GLY A 35 -3.70 -17.78 0.15
C GLY A 35 -3.87 -17.99 1.64
N SER A 36 -2.74 -18.25 2.31
CA SER A 36 -2.63 -18.45 3.76
C SER A 36 -2.76 -17.17 4.58
N ALA A 37 -2.80 -16.01 3.91
CA ALA A 37 -2.98 -14.69 4.46
C ALA A 37 -4.00 -13.95 3.58
N ASP A 38 -4.59 -12.88 4.11
CA ASP A 38 -5.55 -12.07 3.35
C ASP A 38 -4.93 -11.45 2.08
N MET A 39 -3.63 -11.14 2.12
CA MET A 39 -2.89 -10.62 0.97
C MET A 39 -1.41 -11.01 1.04
N ILE A 40 -0.84 -11.41 -0.10
CA ILE A 40 0.57 -11.82 -0.24
C ILE A 40 1.23 -10.95 -1.32
N VAL A 41 2.37 -10.35 -0.99
CA VAL A 41 3.16 -9.52 -1.92
C VAL A 41 4.44 -10.25 -2.28
N ARG A 42 4.70 -10.37 -3.58
CA ARG A 42 5.87 -11.02 -4.16
C ARG A 42 6.69 -9.99 -4.93
N ARG A 43 8.02 -10.11 -4.86
CA ARG A 43 8.91 -9.31 -5.73
C ARG A 43 9.01 -9.97 -7.10
N GLY A 44 8.87 -9.20 -8.16
CA GLY A 44 8.78 -9.71 -9.53
C GLY A 44 7.37 -10.21 -9.87
N GLY A 45 7.28 -11.28 -10.65
CA GLY A 45 6.02 -11.90 -11.05
C GLY A 45 5.43 -12.89 -10.03
N MET A 46 4.42 -13.65 -10.45
CA MET A 46 3.65 -14.59 -9.61
C MET A 46 4.49 -15.66 -8.88
N GLN A 47 5.64 -16.05 -9.45
CA GLN A 47 6.54 -17.05 -8.87
C GLN A 47 7.70 -16.43 -8.05
N GLY A 48 7.68 -15.11 -7.88
CA GLY A 48 8.71 -14.39 -7.15
C GLY A 48 8.73 -14.69 -5.64
N PRO A 49 9.84 -14.35 -4.96
CA PRO A 49 9.95 -14.49 -3.51
C PRO A 49 8.90 -13.63 -2.81
N ILE A 50 8.35 -14.16 -1.72
CA ILE A 50 7.39 -13.43 -0.88
C ILE A 50 8.17 -12.41 -0.06
N VAL A 51 7.82 -11.14 -0.23
CA VAL A 51 8.43 -10.03 0.53
C VAL A 51 7.50 -9.50 1.63
N GLY A 52 6.22 -9.82 1.57
CA GLY A 52 5.26 -9.45 2.60
C GLY A 52 4.02 -10.32 2.62
N LYS A 53 3.47 -10.58 3.80
CA LYS A 53 2.14 -11.12 4.03
C LYS A 53 1.36 -10.16 4.91
N ILE A 54 0.08 -9.96 4.62
CA ILE A 54 -0.75 -8.96 5.26
C ILE A 54 -2.07 -9.62 5.67
N ASP A 55 -2.42 -9.44 6.95
CA ASP A 55 -3.64 -9.99 7.55
C ASP A 55 -4.48 -8.85 8.15
N PHE A 56 -5.77 -8.80 7.76
CA PHE A 56 -6.69 -7.77 8.23
C PHE A 56 -7.64 -8.38 9.26
N HIS A 57 -7.55 -7.87 10.48
CA HIS A 57 -8.35 -8.39 11.59
C HIS A 57 -9.70 -7.66 11.66
N ASN A 58 -10.81 -8.38 11.40
CA ASN A 58 -12.17 -7.84 11.20
C ASN A 58 -12.76 -6.99 12.36
N PHE A 59 -12.17 -7.03 13.56
CA PHE A 59 -12.63 -6.27 14.73
C PHE A 59 -11.60 -5.30 15.28
N SER A 60 -10.38 -5.34 14.75
CA SER A 60 -9.31 -4.49 15.21
C SER A 60 -9.04 -3.40 14.19
N ASN A 61 -8.72 -2.20 14.65
CA ASN A 61 -8.28 -1.13 13.75
C ASN A 61 -6.84 -1.32 13.26
N TYR A 62 -6.20 -2.46 13.57
CA TYR A 62 -4.84 -2.77 13.16
C TYR A 62 -4.80 -3.74 11.98
N VAL A 63 -3.73 -3.61 11.19
CA VAL A 63 -3.37 -4.53 10.10
C VAL A 63 -2.02 -5.12 10.47
N GLU A 64 -1.92 -6.43 10.39
CA GLU A 64 -0.69 -7.15 10.70
C GLU A 64 0.10 -7.36 9.40
N ILE A 65 1.38 -7.03 9.43
CA ILE A 65 2.28 -7.18 8.29
C ILE A 65 3.46 -8.04 8.72
N HIS A 66 3.69 -9.12 7.97
CA HIS A 66 4.86 -9.98 8.12
C HIS A 66 5.81 -9.75 6.95
N PHE A 67 7.02 -9.29 7.23
CA PHE A 67 8.08 -9.15 6.23
C PHE A 67 8.92 -10.43 6.10
N GLU A 68 9.75 -10.50 5.06
CA GLU A 68 10.57 -11.68 4.69
C GLU A 68 11.41 -12.26 5.85
N ASN A 69 11.87 -11.43 6.79
CA ASN A 69 12.71 -11.86 7.92
C ASN A 69 11.92 -12.31 9.17
N ASN A 70 10.67 -12.76 9.02
CA ASN A 70 9.73 -13.04 10.12
C ASN A 70 9.48 -11.83 11.03
N GLU A 71 9.80 -10.64 10.55
CA GLU A 71 9.56 -9.42 11.29
C GLU A 71 8.09 -9.04 11.17
N ARG A 72 7.41 -9.01 12.31
CA ARG A 72 6.00 -8.67 12.43
C ARG A 72 5.87 -7.21 12.82
N VAL A 73 5.15 -6.45 12.00
CA VAL A 73 4.82 -5.06 12.26
C VAL A 73 3.32 -4.87 12.28
N GLU A 74 2.86 -3.99 13.16
CA GLU A 74 1.48 -3.54 13.21
C GLU A 74 1.32 -2.19 12.51
N MET A 75 0.38 -2.13 11.57
CA MET A 75 -0.07 -0.88 10.98
C MET A 75 -1.37 -0.43 11.65
N ARG A 76 -1.35 0.77 12.22
CA ARG A 76 -2.43 1.32 13.03
C ARG A 76 -2.88 2.69 12.57
N ARG A 77 -4.12 3.04 12.88
CA ARG A 77 -4.65 4.38 12.61
C ARG A 77 -4.06 5.40 13.60
N ASP A 78 -3.76 6.60 13.13
CA ASP A 78 -3.27 7.71 13.98
C ASP A 78 -4.42 8.42 14.72
N GLY A 79 -5.02 7.74 15.70
CA GLY A 79 -6.18 8.25 16.45
C GLY A 79 -7.54 7.89 15.84
N LEU A 80 -8.63 8.16 16.56
CA LEU A 80 -9.97 7.61 16.23
C LEU A 80 -10.54 8.08 14.88
N PHE A 81 -10.34 9.36 14.54
CA PHE A 81 -10.95 10.01 13.37
C PHE A 81 -9.97 10.25 12.21
N SER A 82 -8.71 9.83 12.36
CA SER A 82 -7.69 10.08 11.34
C SER A 82 -7.77 9.07 10.21
N ARG A 83 -7.54 9.53 8.97
CA ARG A 83 -7.31 8.64 7.83
C ARG A 83 -5.85 8.19 7.72
N THR A 84 -4.97 8.79 8.53
CA THR A 84 -3.54 8.46 8.56
C THR A 84 -3.33 7.07 9.13
N GLN A 85 -2.53 6.27 8.43
CA GLN A 85 -2.04 4.98 8.91
C GLN A 85 -0.56 5.10 9.25
N ILE A 86 -0.21 4.74 10.47
CA ILE A 86 1.16 4.66 10.95
C ILE A 86 1.63 3.23 10.78
N VAL A 87 2.85 3.08 10.27
CA VAL A 87 3.53 1.80 10.12
C VAL A 87 4.99 1.99 10.45
N ASP A 88 5.58 1.00 11.13
CA ASP A 88 7.02 0.98 11.34
C ASP A 88 7.69 0.23 10.17
N LEU A 89 8.75 0.78 9.58
CA LEU A 89 9.46 0.15 8.46
C LEU A 89 10.90 -0.16 8.87
N PRO A 90 11.18 -1.37 9.39
CA PRO A 90 12.45 -1.71 10.02
C PRO A 90 13.67 -1.70 9.09
N ALA A 91 13.46 -1.85 7.77
CA ALA A 91 14.54 -1.76 6.80
C ALA A 91 14.95 -0.30 6.51
N ALA A 92 14.28 0.69 7.09
CA ALA A 92 14.64 2.09 6.90
C ALA A 92 15.99 2.41 7.57
N PRO A 93 16.86 3.20 6.93
CA PRO A 93 18.16 3.62 7.49
C PRO A 93 18.05 4.69 8.59
N GLY A 94 16.83 5.05 8.98
CA GLY A 94 16.52 6.21 9.83
C GLY A 94 15.21 5.99 10.59
N PRO A 95 14.43 7.04 10.88
CA PRO A 95 13.32 6.97 11.84
C PRO A 95 12.41 5.77 11.60
N THR A 96 12.03 5.09 12.68
CA THR A 96 11.27 3.83 12.60
C THR A 96 9.81 4.05 12.22
N ARG A 97 9.27 5.26 12.43
CA ARG A 97 7.84 5.55 12.29
C ARG A 97 7.54 6.30 11.00
N PHE A 98 6.71 5.68 10.16
CA PHE A 98 6.23 6.24 8.91
C PHE A 98 4.71 6.41 8.94
N ALA A 99 4.22 7.35 8.14
CA ALA A 99 2.81 7.66 8.06
C ALA A 99 2.33 7.71 6.61
N TRP A 100 1.39 6.84 6.27
CA TRP A 100 0.59 6.94 5.06
C TRP A 100 -0.57 7.91 5.29
N LYS A 101 -0.56 9.02 4.56
CA LYS A 101 -1.54 10.11 4.65
C LYS A 101 -2.24 10.31 3.31
N SER A 102 -3.44 10.89 3.33
CA SER A 102 -4.05 11.39 2.09
C SER A 102 -3.36 12.67 1.64
N THR A 103 -3.14 12.85 0.34
CA THR A 103 -2.56 14.08 -0.24
C THR A 103 -3.46 15.30 -0.10
N LEU A 104 -4.76 15.11 0.18
CA LEU A 104 -5.70 16.19 0.48
C LEU A 104 -5.30 16.99 1.73
N SER A 105 -4.58 16.37 2.67
CA SER A 105 -4.11 17.03 3.90
C SER A 105 -2.99 18.05 3.68
N HIS A 106 -2.65 18.37 2.43
CA HIS A 106 -1.53 19.25 2.06
C HIS A 106 -1.82 20.17 0.86
N GLY A 107 -3.09 20.37 0.49
CA GLY A 107 -3.47 21.29 -0.60
C GLY A 107 -3.03 20.83 -2.00
N SER A 108 -2.68 19.55 -2.18
CA SER A 108 -2.24 19.03 -3.47
C SER A 108 -3.40 18.93 -4.47
N LYS A 109 -3.21 19.53 -5.66
CA LYS A 109 -4.13 19.45 -6.82
C LYS A 109 -4.13 18.10 -7.53
N PHE A 110 -3.28 17.15 -7.12
CA PHE A 110 -3.24 15.81 -7.67
C PHE A 110 -4.22 14.94 -6.87
N GLY A 111 -5.41 14.74 -7.45
CA GLY A 111 -6.58 14.18 -6.79
C GLY A 111 -6.41 12.76 -6.25
N GLY A 112 -7.00 12.49 -5.09
CA GLY A 112 -7.31 11.13 -4.60
C GLY A 112 -6.13 10.26 -4.13
N ASN A 113 -5.07 10.87 -3.58
CA ASN A 113 -3.76 10.23 -3.52
C ASN A 113 -3.27 9.90 -2.11
N LEU A 114 -2.44 8.87 -1.97
CA LEU A 114 -1.71 8.56 -0.74
C LEU A 114 -0.30 9.14 -0.81
N LYS A 115 0.27 9.47 0.35
CA LYS A 115 1.69 9.81 0.50
C LYS A 115 2.27 9.13 1.73
N LEU A 116 3.50 8.67 1.61
CA LEU A 116 4.29 8.17 2.73
C LEU A 116 5.21 9.28 3.23
N GLU A 117 5.13 9.58 4.52
CA GLU A 117 6.02 10.52 5.19
C GLU A 117 6.82 9.83 6.29
N ASP A 118 8.06 10.26 6.49
CA ASP A 118 8.85 9.93 7.66
C ASP A 118 8.46 10.80 8.89
N SER A 119 9.11 10.57 10.02
CA SER A 119 8.88 11.35 11.25
C SER A 119 9.22 12.84 11.12
N ASN A 120 10.05 13.22 10.14
CA ASN A 120 10.46 14.59 9.87
C ASN A 120 9.53 15.29 8.87
N GLY A 121 8.50 14.59 8.36
CA GLY A 121 7.59 15.10 7.33
C GLY A 121 8.16 15.04 5.92
N GLN A 122 9.29 14.35 5.70
CA GLN A 122 9.84 14.12 4.37
C GLN A 122 8.96 13.11 3.62
N VAL A 123 8.52 13.49 2.43
CA VAL A 123 7.72 12.61 1.55
C VAL A 123 8.64 11.60 0.86
N LEU A 124 8.36 10.31 1.06
CA LEU A 124 9.15 9.21 0.51
C LEU A 124 8.49 8.56 -0.72
N ALA A 125 7.17 8.47 -0.70
CA ALA A 125 6.38 7.87 -1.76
C ALA A 125 5.07 8.62 -1.95
N LEU A 126 4.57 8.63 -3.18
CA LEU A 126 3.32 9.26 -3.60
C LEU A 126 2.57 8.29 -4.48
N PHE A 127 1.31 8.00 -4.17
CA PHE A 127 0.47 7.18 -5.02
C PHE A 127 -0.61 8.02 -5.67
N ALA A 128 -0.62 8.02 -7.00
CA ALA A 128 -1.60 8.69 -7.82
C ALA A 128 -2.63 7.71 -8.40
N HIS A 129 -3.89 7.76 -7.96
CA HIS A 129 -4.97 7.04 -8.65
C HIS A 129 -5.13 7.59 -10.08
N SER A 130 -5.37 6.71 -11.05
CA SER A 130 -5.65 7.15 -12.43
C SER A 130 -7.15 7.20 -12.68
N CYS A 131 -7.60 8.23 -13.40
CA CYS A 131 -8.99 8.32 -13.87
C CYS A 131 -9.23 7.61 -15.23
N GLY A 132 -8.22 6.91 -15.78
CA GLY A 132 -8.27 6.34 -17.13
C GLY A 132 -8.24 4.81 -17.16
N MET A 133 -8.70 4.21 -18.27
CA MET A 133 -8.84 2.75 -18.43
C MET A 133 -7.51 1.96 -18.58
N ARG A 134 -6.36 2.65 -18.71
CA ARG A 134 -5.08 2.00 -19.06
C ARG A 134 -4.21 1.58 -17.88
N LYS A 135 -4.43 2.13 -16.68
CA LYS A 135 -3.76 1.74 -15.43
C LYS A 135 -4.61 2.22 -14.26
N ASP A 136 -4.50 1.54 -13.13
CA ASP A 136 -5.26 1.83 -11.92
C ASP A 136 -4.67 2.99 -11.11
N GLY A 137 -3.35 3.18 -11.22
CA GLY A 137 -2.65 4.27 -10.57
C GLY A 137 -1.15 4.25 -10.84
N THR A 138 -0.39 5.10 -10.16
CA THR A 138 1.08 5.16 -10.24
C THR A 138 1.65 5.47 -8.89
N LEU A 139 2.50 4.58 -8.39
CA LEU A 139 3.29 4.81 -7.19
C LEU A 139 4.63 5.41 -7.58
N THR A 140 4.89 6.63 -7.13
CA THR A 140 6.14 7.36 -7.35
C THR A 140 6.95 7.37 -6.07
N ILE A 141 8.13 6.75 -6.13
CA ILE A 141 9.12 6.78 -5.07
C ILE A 141 10.00 8.02 -5.27
N VAL A 142 9.98 8.93 -4.29
CA VAL A 142 10.58 10.27 -4.38
C VAL A 142 12.06 10.24 -3.97
N VAL A 143 12.45 9.34 -3.07
CA VAL A 143 13.84 9.23 -2.60
C VAL A 143 14.69 8.44 -3.58
N PHE A 144 15.90 8.92 -3.84
CA PHE A 144 16.87 8.29 -4.72
C PHE A 144 17.66 7.20 -3.97
N ARG A 145 17.92 6.06 -4.63
CA ARG A 145 18.73 4.93 -4.10
C ARG A 145 18.24 4.35 -2.77
N LEU A 146 16.96 4.00 -2.70
CA LEU A 146 16.46 3.17 -1.60
C LEU A 146 17.03 1.75 -1.72
N GLN A 147 17.42 1.19 -0.57
CA GLN A 147 17.77 -0.23 -0.49
C GLN A 147 16.56 -1.08 -0.88
N GLN A 148 16.80 -2.21 -1.53
CA GLN A 148 15.72 -3.08 -2.04
C GLN A 148 14.78 -3.52 -0.91
N SER A 149 15.33 -3.95 0.23
CA SER A 149 14.55 -4.36 1.41
C SER A 149 13.59 -3.27 1.89
N PHE A 150 14.05 -2.02 1.92
CA PHE A 150 13.22 -0.89 2.32
C PHE A 150 12.16 -0.57 1.26
N LEU A 151 12.52 -0.64 -0.02
CA LEU A 151 11.55 -0.52 -1.11
C LEU A 151 10.44 -1.58 -0.98
N ASP A 152 10.79 -2.84 -0.72
CA ASP A 152 9.79 -3.90 -0.55
C ASP A 152 8.83 -3.57 0.59
N GLN A 153 9.34 -3.12 1.75
CA GLN A 153 8.50 -2.74 2.89
C GLN A 153 7.58 -1.55 2.57
N VAL A 154 8.07 -0.58 1.79
CA VAL A 154 7.23 0.54 1.28
C VAL A 154 6.12 0.01 0.38
N ILE A 155 6.40 -0.92 -0.53
CA ILE A 155 5.38 -1.52 -1.41
C ILE A 155 4.35 -2.33 -0.62
N VAL A 156 4.80 -3.17 0.31
CA VAL A 156 3.93 -3.99 1.15
C VAL A 156 3.01 -3.10 1.99
N SER A 157 3.55 -2.08 2.66
CA SER A 157 2.75 -1.15 3.46
C SER A 157 1.80 -0.31 2.62
N PHE A 158 2.21 0.12 1.42
CA PHE A 158 1.33 0.80 0.47
C PHE A 158 0.11 -0.05 0.14
N MET A 159 0.31 -1.32 -0.25
CA MET A 159 -0.78 -2.23 -0.59
C MET A 159 -1.69 -2.51 0.61
N ALA A 160 -1.13 -2.64 1.81
CA ALA A 160 -1.90 -2.80 3.04
C ALA A 160 -2.85 -1.60 3.28
N VAL A 161 -2.38 -0.36 3.10
CA VAL A 161 -3.22 0.84 3.28
C VAL A 161 -4.31 0.93 2.25
N GLU A 162 -3.99 0.73 0.97
CA GLU A 162 -4.97 0.76 -0.12
C GLU A 162 -6.10 -0.25 0.11
N GLU A 163 -5.74 -1.49 0.43
CA GLU A 163 -6.73 -2.54 0.66
C GLU A 163 -7.55 -2.28 1.94
N LYS A 164 -6.93 -1.76 3.01
CA LYS A 164 -7.66 -1.34 4.21
C LYS A 164 -8.70 -0.27 3.90
N GLN A 165 -8.33 0.75 3.11
CA GLN A 165 -9.25 1.81 2.72
C GLN A 165 -10.42 1.29 1.88
N ARG A 166 -10.15 0.34 0.97
CA ARG A 166 -11.20 -0.32 0.18
C ARG A 166 -12.17 -1.11 1.06
N ARG A 167 -11.67 -1.94 1.98
CA ARG A 167 -12.51 -2.73 2.91
C ARG A 167 -13.40 -1.82 3.76
N GLN A 168 -12.86 -0.69 4.24
CA GLN A 168 -13.63 0.31 5.00
C GLN A 168 -14.70 1.02 4.15
N ALA A 169 -14.41 1.33 2.88
CA ALA A 169 -15.39 1.94 1.99
C ALA A 169 -16.58 1.00 1.72
N ILE A 170 -16.32 -0.31 1.57
CA ILE A 170 -17.37 -1.32 1.36
C ILE A 170 -18.23 -1.49 2.61
N SER A 171 -17.63 -1.55 3.81
CA SER A 171 -18.39 -1.68 5.06
C SER A 171 -19.32 -0.48 5.30
N VAL A 172 -18.88 0.74 4.97
CA VAL A 172 -19.71 1.95 5.06
C VAL A 172 -20.87 1.91 4.06
N ALA A 173 -20.61 1.48 2.82
CA ALA A 173 -21.65 1.35 1.80
C ALA A 173 -22.70 0.29 2.16
N ALA A 174 -22.28 -0.83 2.76
CA ALA A 174 -23.17 -1.89 3.22
C ALA A 174 -24.00 -1.48 4.45
N GLY A 175 -23.42 -0.73 5.39
CA GLY A 175 -24.13 -0.19 6.55
C GLY A 175 -25.10 0.95 6.23
N GLY A 176 -24.92 1.66 5.11
CA GLY A 176 -25.82 2.70 4.63
C GLY A 176 -27.04 2.20 3.86
N ALA A 177 -27.11 0.90 3.55
CA ALA A 177 -28.25 0.26 2.87
C ALA A 177 -29.29 -0.32 3.86
N SER A 178 -29.23 0.09 5.13
CA SER A 178 -30.15 -0.33 6.19
C SER A 178 -30.65 0.88 6.97
N CYS A 179 -31.39 1.76 6.29
CA CYS A 179 -32.28 2.76 6.87
C CYS A 179 -33.54 2.83 6.02
#